data_AF-A0AAV3IYX7-F1
#
_entry.id   AF-A0AAV3IYX7-F1
#
_cell.length_a   1.000
_cell.length_b   1.000
_cell.length_c   1.000
_cell.angle_alpha   90.00
_cell.angle_beta   90.00
_cell.angle_gamma   90.00
#
_symmetry.space_group_name_H-M   'P 1'
#
loop_
_entity.id
_entity.type
_entity.pdbx_description
1 polymer ?
#
loop_
_entity_poly.entity_id
_entity_poly.type
_entity_poly.pdbx_seq_one_letter_code
_entity_poly.pdbx_strand_id
1 'polypeptide(L)'
;MLEILFLKQGIIVVRGIVMDNTEFIMQKRRGIIVWVYSLKQLKTLKRYGLVHFVSRKMKYVVLYVNEETVEEVEEKLQTLHFVRQVERSYRPDIEMNFADRIGTKAAYQVKDDDELDVVEANTKIRLAETV
;
A
#
# COMPACT_ATOMS: atom_id res chain seq x y z
N MET A 1 -12.30 17.33 -48.49
CA MET A 1 -12.73 16.18 -47.68
C MET A 1 -11.54 15.67 -46.87
N LEU A 2 -11.04 16.49 -45.94
CA LEU A 2 -10.04 16.10 -44.94
C LEU A 2 -9.93 17.22 -43.89
N GLU A 3 -11.02 17.55 -43.21
CA GLU A 3 -11.01 18.41 -42.03
C GLU A 3 -12.06 17.88 -41.05
N ILE A 4 -11.80 18.00 -39.75
CA ILE A 4 -12.74 17.80 -38.63
C ILE A 4 -12.80 16.39 -37.99
N LEU A 5 -11.68 15.66 -37.89
CA LEU A 5 -11.56 14.56 -36.90
C LEU A 5 -10.69 14.91 -35.68
N PHE A 6 -10.46 16.20 -35.42
CA PHE A 6 -9.72 16.68 -34.25
C PHE A 6 -10.63 17.20 -33.12
N LEU A 7 -11.95 17.04 -33.25
CA LEU A 7 -12.94 17.68 -32.38
C LEU A 7 -13.57 16.76 -31.32
N LYS A 8 -13.02 15.55 -31.08
CA LYS A 8 -13.60 14.58 -30.12
C LYS A 8 -12.86 14.40 -28.78
N GLN A 9 -11.89 15.25 -28.47
CA GLN A 9 -11.42 15.41 -27.09
C GLN A 9 -11.63 16.87 -26.68
N GLY A 10 -12.66 17.07 -25.84
CA GLY A 10 -12.98 18.35 -25.26
C GLY A 10 -11.83 18.86 -24.42
N ILE A 11 -11.01 19.72 -25.01
CA ILE A 11 -9.97 20.47 -24.34
C ILE A 11 -10.61 21.76 -23.83
N ILE A 12 -11.15 21.70 -22.60
CA ILE A 12 -11.62 22.88 -21.86
C ILE A 12 -10.39 23.49 -21.17
N VAL A 13 -9.77 24.47 -21.83
CA VAL A 13 -8.66 25.26 -21.26
C VAL A 13 -9.25 26.38 -20.41
N VAL A 14 -9.20 26.23 -19.09
CA VAL A 14 -9.34 27.36 -18.15
C VAL A 14 -8.26 27.24 -17.08
N ARG A 15 -7.26 28.14 -17.14
CA ARG A 15 -6.18 28.36 -16.15
C ARG A 15 -5.39 27.10 -15.70
N GLY A 16 -4.33 26.80 -16.46
CA GLY A 16 -3.03 26.43 -15.87
C GLY A 16 -2.91 25.08 -15.14
N ILE A 17 -3.83 24.15 -15.32
CA ILE A 17 -3.66 22.75 -14.90
C ILE A 17 -4.08 21.88 -16.08
N VAL A 18 -3.10 21.22 -16.71
CA VAL A 18 -3.37 20.12 -17.64
C VAL A 18 -3.93 18.99 -16.78
N MET A 19 -5.25 18.84 -16.77
CA MET A 19 -5.91 17.65 -16.25
C MET A 19 -5.75 16.57 -17.33
N ASP A 20 -4.61 15.90 -17.34
CA ASP A 20 -4.52 14.60 -18.02
C ASP A 20 -5.57 13.70 -17.36
N ASN A 21 -6.58 13.26 -18.12
CA ASN A 21 -7.52 12.20 -17.72
C ASN A 21 -6.78 10.86 -17.65
N THR A 22 -5.72 10.79 -16.84
CA THR A 22 -5.02 9.55 -16.54
C THR A 22 -5.82 8.87 -15.45
N GLU A 23 -6.57 7.84 -15.82
CA GLU A 23 -7.21 6.95 -14.86
C GLU A 23 -6.16 6.42 -13.90
N PHE A 24 -6.41 6.55 -12.59
CA PHE A 24 -5.51 6.04 -11.57
C PHE A 24 -5.56 4.50 -11.57
N ILE A 25 -4.55 3.88 -12.16
CA ILE A 25 -4.40 2.42 -12.16
C ILE A 25 -3.63 2.01 -10.89
N MET A 26 -4.29 1.23 -10.02
CA MET A 26 -3.66 0.72 -8.81
C MET A 26 -2.59 -0.32 -9.16
N GLN A 27 -1.33 0.04 -8.95
CA GLN A 27 -0.18 -0.83 -9.20
C GLN A 27 0.04 -1.81 -8.04
N LYS A 28 0.00 -3.11 -8.34
CA LYS A 28 0.29 -4.16 -7.36
C LYS A 28 1.79 -4.19 -7.06
N ARG A 29 2.13 -4.21 -5.77
CA ARG A 29 3.52 -4.24 -5.29
C ARG A 29 3.69 -5.35 -4.28
N ARG A 30 4.85 -6.01 -4.33
CA ARG A 30 5.26 -7.05 -3.40
C ARG A 30 6.41 -6.55 -2.53
N GLY A 31 6.35 -6.93 -1.26
CA GLY A 31 7.45 -6.72 -0.32
C GLY A 31 8.47 -7.85 -0.43
N ILE A 32 9.75 -7.50 -0.38
CA ILE A 32 10.88 -8.42 -0.33
C ILE A 32 11.76 -8.02 0.86
N ILE A 33 12.15 -8.99 1.66
CA ILE A 33 13.15 -8.83 2.71
C ILE A 33 14.48 -9.31 2.14
N VAL A 34 15.47 -8.42 2.15
CA VAL A 34 16.82 -8.71 1.68
C VAL A 34 17.76 -8.69 2.87
N TRP A 35 18.32 -9.85 3.20
CA TRP A 35 19.35 -10.00 4.21
C TRP A 35 20.72 -9.72 3.60
N VAL A 36 21.54 -8.89 4.25
CA VAL A 36 22.84 -8.46 3.71
C VAL A 36 23.98 -8.62 4.71
N TYR A 37 25.18 -8.88 4.23
CA TYR A 37 26.39 -8.92 5.08
C TYR A 37 26.82 -7.52 5.51
N SER A 38 26.60 -6.52 4.64
CA SER A 38 27.03 -5.14 4.83
C SER A 38 26.08 -4.15 4.16
N LEU A 39 25.77 -3.06 4.85
CA LEU A 39 24.92 -1.98 4.36
C LEU A 39 25.66 -0.96 3.49
N LYS A 40 26.97 -1.11 3.29
CA LYS A 40 27.78 -0.20 2.46
C LYS A 40 27.23 -0.08 1.03
N GLN A 41 26.65 -1.16 0.50
CA GLN A 41 26.16 -1.24 -0.88
C GLN A 41 24.64 -0.98 -1.01
N LEU A 42 24.02 -0.35 -0.02
CA LEU A 42 22.57 -0.04 -0.03
C LEU A 42 22.14 0.79 -1.26
N LYS A 43 23.02 1.64 -1.79
CA LYS A 43 22.75 2.41 -3.01
C LYS A 43 22.43 1.52 -4.22
N THR A 44 22.98 0.31 -4.27
CA THR A 44 22.68 -0.69 -5.31
C THR A 44 21.27 -1.24 -5.17
N LEU A 45 20.82 -1.54 -3.95
CA LEU A 45 19.46 -2.04 -3.68
C LEU A 45 18.37 -1.06 -4.11
N LYS A 46 18.62 0.25 -3.98
CA LYS A 46 17.69 1.29 -4.43
C LYS A 46 17.38 1.28 -5.93
N ARG A 47 18.21 0.63 -6.75
CA ARG A 47 17.96 0.51 -8.21
C ARG A 47 16.89 -0.54 -8.54
N TYR A 48 16.66 -1.50 -7.65
CA TYR A 48 15.72 -2.60 -7.87
C TYR A 48 14.31 -2.30 -7.39
N GLY A 49 14.14 -1.30 -6.52
CA GLY A 49 12.83 -0.96 -5.99
C GLY A 49 12.88 0.13 -4.92
N LEU A 50 11.72 0.35 -4.30
CA LEU A 50 11.57 1.32 -3.22
C LEU A 50 12.03 0.72 -1.90
N VAL A 51 13.07 1.29 -1.30
CA VAL A 51 13.50 0.90 0.05
C VAL A 51 12.57 1.52 1.08
N HIS A 52 11.80 0.69 1.78
CA HIS A 52 10.88 1.11 2.83
C HIS A 52 11.57 1.27 4.18
N PHE A 53 12.40 0.29 4.55
CA PHE A 53 13.07 0.27 5.85
C PHE A 53 14.43 -0.41 5.76
N VAL A 54 15.36 0.02 6.61
CA VAL A 54 16.71 -0.54 6.70
C VAL A 54 17.07 -0.76 8.16
N SER A 55 17.29 -2.02 8.53
CA SER A 55 17.75 -2.37 9.87
C SER A 55 19.28 -2.33 9.97
N ARG A 56 19.81 -1.36 10.72
CA ARG A 56 21.26 -1.24 10.96
C ARG A 56 21.82 -2.32 11.89
N LYS A 57 21.03 -2.79 12.85
CA LYS A 57 21.44 -3.81 13.84
C LYS A 57 21.43 -5.21 13.24
N MET A 58 20.33 -5.58 12.57
CA MET A 58 20.13 -6.94 12.03
C MET A 58 20.56 -7.09 10.57
N LYS A 59 20.89 -5.98 9.89
CA LYS A 59 21.36 -5.95 8.49
C LYS A 59 20.38 -6.60 7.51
N TYR A 60 19.13 -6.16 7.55
CA TYR A 60 18.15 -6.47 6.51
C TYR A 60 17.53 -5.19 5.95
N VAL A 61 16.98 -5.29 4.75
CA VAL A 61 16.33 -4.21 4.01
C VAL A 61 14.94 -4.69 3.59
N VAL A 62 13.93 -3.85 3.83
CA VAL A 62 12.58 -4.06 3.31
C VAL A 62 12.47 -3.28 2.00
N LEU A 63 12.27 -4.00 0.90
CA LEU A 63 12.18 -3.47 -0.45
C LEU A 63 10.78 -3.73 -1.01
N TYR A 64 10.16 -2.71 -1.60
CA TYR A 64 8.95 -2.89 -2.40
C TYR A 64 9.30 -2.87 -3.88
N VAL A 65 8.82 -3.87 -4.59
CA VAL A 65 9.00 -4.07 -6.04
C VAL A 65 7.62 -4.24 -6.67
N ASN A 66 7.49 -3.93 -7.95
CA ASN A 66 6.24 -4.20 -8.67
C ASN A 66 6.03 -5.72 -8.78
N GLU A 67 4.78 -6.16 -8.69
CA GLU A 67 4.44 -7.59 -8.73
C GLU A 67 4.94 -8.27 -10.01
N GLU A 68 4.82 -7.58 -11.15
CA GLU A 68 5.21 -8.07 -12.48
C GLU A 68 6.70 -8.37 -12.61
N THR A 69 7.55 -7.68 -11.84
CA THR A 69 9.01 -7.79 -11.94
C THR A 69 9.64 -8.50 -10.75
N VAL A 70 8.84 -9.08 -9.86
CA VAL A 70 9.33 -9.59 -8.57
C VAL A 70 10.31 -10.74 -8.74
N GLU A 71 10.02 -11.67 -9.65
CA GLU A 71 10.80 -12.88 -9.90
C GLU A 71 12.18 -12.54 -10.48
N GLU A 72 12.21 -11.68 -11.50
CA GLU A 72 13.48 -11.20 -12.07
C GLU A 72 14.33 -10.45 -11.05
N VAL A 73 13.71 -9.62 -10.20
CA VAL A 73 14.42 -8.86 -9.18
C VAL A 73 14.96 -9.80 -8.11
N GLU A 74 14.22 -10.83 -7.71
CA GLU A 74 14.66 -11.85 -6.77
C GLU A 74 15.93 -12.58 -7.26
N GLU A 75 15.94 -13.07 -8.50
CA GLU A 75 17.12 -13.71 -9.11
C GLU A 75 18.33 -12.76 -9.18
N LYS A 76 18.10 -11.52 -9.62
CA LYS A 76 19.15 -10.50 -9.69
C LYS A 76 19.72 -10.18 -8.31
N LEU A 77 18.88 -10.11 -7.27
CA LEU A 77 19.30 -9.86 -5.90
C LEU A 77 20.10 -11.02 -5.31
N GLN A 78 19.70 -12.26 -5.58
CA GLN A 78 20.42 -13.46 -5.12
C GLN A 78 21.83 -13.56 -5.72
N THR A 79 22.05 -13.03 -6.93
CA THR A 79 23.36 -13.00 -7.59
C THR A 79 24.35 -12.02 -6.94
N LEU A 80 23.88 -11.05 -6.15
CA LEU A 80 24.73 -10.02 -5.54
C LEU A 80 25.55 -10.58 -4.36
N HIS A 81 26.88 -10.47 -4.44
CA HIS A 81 27.79 -11.03 -3.42
C HIS A 81 27.59 -10.52 -1.98
N PHE A 82 26.97 -9.35 -1.79
CA PHE A 82 26.73 -8.80 -0.45
C PHE A 82 25.36 -9.20 0.13
N VAL A 83 24.52 -9.84 -0.68
CA VAL A 83 23.23 -10.40 -0.27
C VAL A 83 23.47 -11.79 0.28
N ARG A 84 22.91 -12.04 1.46
CA ARG A 84 22.96 -13.35 2.14
C ARG A 84 21.78 -14.22 1.75
N GLN A 85 20.59 -13.61 1.71
CA GLN A 85 19.33 -14.29 1.46
C GLN A 85 18.28 -13.27 1.03
N VAL A 86 17.35 -13.71 0.20
CA VAL A 86 16.19 -12.93 -0.23
C VAL A 86 14.94 -13.71 0.17
N GLU A 87 13.96 -13.02 0.75
CA GLU A 87 12.67 -13.61 1.15
C GLU A 87 11.53 -12.75 0.60
N ARG A 88 10.74 -13.31 -0.31
CA ARG A 88 9.53 -12.66 -0.82
C ARG A 88 8.39 -12.72 0.20
N SER A 89 7.60 -11.66 0.26
CA SER A 89 6.39 -11.62 1.09
C SER A 89 5.24 -12.32 0.37
N TYR A 90 4.60 -13.27 1.06
CA TYR A 90 3.39 -13.97 0.63
C TYR A 90 2.10 -13.31 1.15
N ARG A 91 2.21 -12.14 1.81
CA ARG A 91 1.05 -11.42 2.34
C ARG A 91 -0.05 -11.16 1.28
N PRO A 92 0.27 -10.85 0.01
CA PRO A 92 -0.76 -10.68 -1.02
C PRO A 92 -1.49 -11.97 -1.40
N ASP A 93 -0.87 -13.14 -1.19
CA ASP A 93 -1.41 -14.45 -1.58
C ASP A 93 -2.30 -15.05 -0.49
N ILE A 94 -2.25 -14.50 0.73
CA ILE A 94 -3.06 -14.96 1.85
C ILE A 94 -4.45 -14.35 1.72
N GLU A 95 -5.43 -15.20 1.41
CA GLU A 95 -6.84 -14.84 1.46
C GLU A 95 -7.25 -14.51 2.91
N MET A 96 -7.48 -13.22 3.18
CA MET A 96 -7.99 -12.75 4.48
C MET A 96 -9.53 -12.84 4.58
N ASN A 97 -10.19 -13.53 3.64
CA ASN A 97 -11.62 -13.75 3.71
C ASN A 97 -11.90 -14.94 4.64
N PHE A 98 -12.12 -14.62 5.92
CA PHE A 98 -12.47 -15.61 6.94
C PHE A 98 -13.96 -15.98 6.94
N ALA A 99 -14.80 -15.35 6.12
CA ALA A 99 -16.25 -15.47 6.18
C ALA A 99 -16.74 -16.91 5.94
N ASP A 100 -16.04 -17.67 5.10
CA ASP A 100 -16.42 -19.05 4.76
C ASP A 100 -15.83 -20.10 5.72
N ARG A 101 -14.79 -19.76 6.50
CA ARG A 101 -14.06 -20.70 7.37
C ARG A 101 -14.32 -20.50 8.86
N ILE A 102 -14.68 -19.29 9.26
CA ILE A 102 -15.22 -19.02 10.60
C ILE A 102 -16.72 -19.19 10.47
N GLY A 103 -17.20 -20.39 10.80
CA GLY A 103 -18.62 -20.67 10.88
C GLY A 103 -19.34 -19.56 11.66
N THR A 104 -20.27 -18.91 10.96
CA THR A 104 -21.55 -18.40 11.46
C THR A 104 -21.53 -17.74 12.84
N LYS A 105 -21.61 -16.40 12.92
CA LYS A 105 -22.26 -15.60 13.99
C LYS A 105 -21.92 -15.89 15.47
N ALA A 106 -21.07 -16.88 15.77
CA ALA A 106 -20.80 -17.45 17.09
C ALA A 106 -19.40 -17.08 17.58
N ALA A 107 -18.47 -16.79 16.66
CA ALA A 107 -17.16 -16.22 16.99
C ALA A 107 -17.21 -14.71 17.25
N TYR A 108 -18.21 -14.02 16.68
CA TYR A 108 -18.55 -12.62 16.95
C TYR A 108 -19.83 -12.57 17.80
N GLN A 109 -19.83 -13.22 18.96
CA GLN A 109 -20.73 -12.77 20.01
C GLN A 109 -20.15 -11.45 20.51
N VAL A 110 -20.64 -10.34 19.93
CA VAL A 110 -20.71 -9.11 20.71
C VAL A 110 -21.54 -9.51 21.92
N LYS A 111 -20.89 -9.66 23.09
CA LYS A 111 -21.65 -9.71 24.33
C LYS A 111 -22.29 -8.34 24.44
N ASP A 112 -23.59 -8.27 24.21
CA ASP A 112 -24.41 -7.09 24.50
C ASP A 112 -24.53 -6.85 26.03
N ASP A 113 -23.63 -7.43 26.85
CA ASP A 113 -23.63 -7.37 28.32
C ASP A 113 -22.60 -6.39 28.90
N ASP A 114 -21.81 -5.70 28.06
CA ASP A 114 -21.27 -4.41 28.48
C ASP A 114 -22.24 -3.34 27.99
N GLU A 115 -23.40 -3.28 28.65
CA GLU A 115 -24.16 -2.05 28.82
C GLU A 115 -23.16 -1.02 29.36
N LEU A 116 -22.51 -0.31 28.44
CA LEU A 116 -21.86 0.94 28.80
C LEU A 116 -23.01 1.79 29.32
N ASP A 117 -23.10 1.91 30.64
CA ASP A 117 -23.79 3.01 31.31
C ASP A 117 -23.18 4.31 30.80
N VAL A 118 -23.55 4.71 29.58
CA VAL A 118 -23.60 6.10 29.19
C VAL A 118 -24.70 6.69 30.05
N VAL A 119 -24.36 6.99 31.31
CA VAL A 119 -25.02 8.04 32.05
C VAL A 119 -24.98 9.23 31.12
N GLU A 120 -26.11 9.53 30.50
CA GLU A 120 -26.30 10.71 29.67
C GLU A 120 -26.00 11.91 30.57
N ALA A 121 -24.72 12.28 30.65
CA ALA A 121 -24.28 13.53 31.20
C ALA A 121 -24.82 14.57 30.22
N ASN A 122 -26.00 15.07 30.56
CA ASN A 122 -26.75 16.18 29.99
C ASN A 122 -25.81 17.29 29.49
N THR A 123 -25.19 17.09 28.33
CA THR A 123 -24.38 18.13 27.71
C THR A 123 -25.33 18.89 26.80
N LYS A 124 -26.15 19.73 27.44
CA LYS A 124 -27.03 20.68 26.78
C LYS A 124 -26.16 21.69 26.04
N ILE A 125 -25.92 21.45 24.76
CA ILE A 125 -25.22 22.40 23.88
C ILE A 125 -26.10 23.65 23.79
N ARG A 126 -25.70 24.72 24.47
CA ARG A 126 -26.31 26.05 24.28
C ARG A 126 -25.69 26.64 23.02
N LEU A 127 -26.48 26.72 21.95
CA LEU A 127 -26.08 27.51 20.78
C LEU A 127 -26.04 28.98 21.20
N ALA A 128 -24.97 29.67 20.84
CA ALA A 128 -24.90 31.12 20.97
C ALA A 128 -25.96 31.73 20.06
N GLU A 129 -26.92 32.45 20.66
CA GLU A 129 -27.80 33.35 19.91
C GLU A 129 -26.93 34.27 19.05
N THR A 130 -27.24 34.31 17.76
CA THR A 130 -26.73 35.34 16.85
C THR A 130 -27.94 35.97 16.19
N VAL A 131 -28.29 37.14 16.75
CA VAL A 131 -29.09 38.29 16.24
C VAL A 131 -30.30 37.99 15.36
#